data_AF-A0A7Y7C7A3-F1
#
_entry.id   AF-A0A7Y7C7A3-F1
#
_cell.length_a   1.000
_cell.length_b   1.000
_cell.length_c   1.000
_cell.angle_alpha   90.00
_cell.angle_beta   90.00
_cell.angle_gamma   90.00
#
_symmetry.space_group_name_H-M   'P 1'
#
loop_
_entity.id
_entity.type
_entity.pdbx_description
1 polymer ?
#
loop_
_entity_poly.entity_id
_entity_poly.type
_entity_poly.pdbx_seq_one_letter_code
_entity_poly.pdbx_strand_id
1 'polypeptide(L)' 'GVNPETYLADVLLRVQTHPNSRIGELLPHEWKRRRAADPPDSPLQLSH' A
#
# COMPACT_ATOMS: atom_id res chain seq x y z
N GLY A 1 -0.38 -2.06 -16.31
CA GLY A 1 -1.01 -0.89 -15.65
C GLY A 1 -1.44 -1.25 -14.24
N VAL A 2 -2.03 -0.31 -13.49
CA VAL A 2 -2.73 -0.60 -12.21
C VAL A 2 -4.23 -0.55 -12.48
N ASN A 3 -5.01 -1.48 -11.90
CA ASN A 3 -6.47 -1.42 -12.01
C ASN A 3 -6.97 -0.13 -11.31
N PRO A 4 -7.77 0.72 -11.99
CA PRO A 4 -8.17 2.02 -11.45
C PRO A 4 -9.11 1.90 -10.25
N GLU A 5 -9.98 0.89 -10.22
CA GLU A 5 -10.90 0.64 -9.09
C GLU A 5 -10.13 0.21 -7.84
N THR A 6 -9.17 -0.70 -8.00
CA THR A 6 -8.29 -1.12 -6.89
C THR A 6 -7.48 0.05 -6.34
N TYR A 7 -6.98 0.91 -7.23
CA TYR A 7 -6.26 2.12 -6.82
C TYR A 7 -7.17 3.07 -6.04
N LEU A 8 -8.36 3.36 -6.56
CA LEU A 8 -9.29 4.29 -5.91
C LEU A 8 -9.73 3.78 -4.53
N ALA A 9 -10.08 2.51 -4.40
CA ALA A 9 -10.48 1.92 -3.12
C ALA A 9 -9.37 2.02 -2.07
N ASP A 10 -8.13 1.74 -2.45
CA ASP A 10 -6.95 1.80 -1.59
C ASP A 10 -6.62 3.25 -1.17
N VAL A 11 -6.73 4.21 -2.09
CA VAL A 11 -6.58 5.64 -1.79
C VAL A 11 -7.66 6.13 -0.82
N LEU A 12 -8.93 5.77 -1.04
CA LEU A 12 -10.04 6.17 -0.18
C LEU A 12 -9.88 5.64 1.25
N LEU A 13 -9.32 4.44 1.42
CA LEU A 13 -9.05 3.90 2.74
C LEU A 13 -7.91 4.64 3.45
N ARG A 14 -6.82 4.94 2.74
CA ARG A 14 -5.62 5.54 3.33
C ARG A 14 -5.73 7.04 3.56
N VAL A 15 -6.42 7.77 2.67
CA VAL A 15 -6.48 9.24 2.71
C VAL A 15 -7.10 9.79 4.00
N GLN A 16 -7.96 9.02 4.66
CA GLN A 16 -8.66 9.43 5.88
C GLN A 16 -7.72 9.79 7.04
N THR A 17 -6.55 9.16 7.10
CA THR A 17 -5.55 9.36 8.17
C THR A 17 -4.20 9.81 7.64
N HIS A 18 -4.08 10.01 6.32
CA HIS A 18 -2.80 10.34 5.68
C HIS A 18 -2.49 11.83 5.80
N PRO A 19 -1.25 12.22 6.18
CA PRO A 19 -0.89 13.62 6.23
C PRO A 19 -0.89 14.25 4.84
N ASN A 20 -1.58 15.38 4.69
CA ASN A 20 -1.70 16.11 3.41
C ASN A 20 -0.35 16.42 2.75
N SER A 21 0.69 16.69 3.55
CA SER A 21 2.05 16.98 3.08
C SER A 21 2.72 15.80 2.35
N ARG A 22 2.18 14.58 2.49
CA ARG A 22 2.76 13.36 1.91
C ARG A 22 1.82 12.68 0.91
N ILE A 23 0.86 13.40 0.33
CA ILE A 23 -0.14 12.83 -0.59
C ILE A 23 0.46 12.04 -1.76
N GLY A 24 1.69 12.36 -2.18
CA GLY A 24 2.43 11.61 -3.20
C GLY A 24 2.62 10.12 -2.90
N GLU A 25 2.58 9.72 -1.63
CA GLU A 25 2.66 8.32 -1.20
C GLU A 25 1.42 7.47 -1.52
N LEU A 26 0.32 8.13 -1.87
CA LEU A 26 -0.89 7.46 -2.34
C LEU A 26 -0.79 7.11 -3.82
N LEU A 27 0.21 7.59 -4.56
CA LEU A 27 0.32 7.38 -6.00
C LEU A 27 0.71 5.92 -6.36
N PRO A 28 0.31 5.43 -7.55
CA PRO A 28 0.49 4.03 -7.93
C PRO A 28 1.95 3.53 -7.95
N HIS A 29 2.92 4.42 -8.15
CA HIS A 29 4.34 4.06 -8.18
C HIS A 29 4.88 3.77 -6.78
N GLU A 30 4.48 4.53 -5.76
CA GLU A 30 4.88 4.31 -4.37
C GLU A 30 4.27 3.04 -3.80
N TRP A 31 3.03 2.76 -4.17
CA TRP A 31 2.33 1.52 -3.81
C TRP A 31 3.07 0.27 -4.30
N LYS A 32 3.51 0.27 -5.56
CA LYS A 32 4.31 -0.84 -6.12
C LYS A 32 5.63 -1.02 -5.39
N ARG A 33 6.30 0.09 -5.04
CA ARG A 33 7.55 0.04 -4.26
C ARG A 33 7.32 -0.58 -2.88
N ARG A 34 6.28 -0.17 -2.17
CA ARG A 34 5.96 -0.72 -0.84
C ARG A 34 5.58 -2.19 -0.88
N ARG A 35 4.75 -2.63 -1.82
CA ARG A 35 4.43 -4.06 -1.97
C ARG A 35 5.64 -4.91 -2.33
N ALA A 36 6.59 -4.37 -3.09
CA ALA A 36 7.82 -5.09 -3.40
C ALA A 36 8.78 -5.14 -2.20
N ALA A 37 8.70 -4.15 -1.31
CA ALA A 37 9.49 -4.07 -0.08
C ALA A 37 8.85 -4.83 1.11
N ASP A 38 7.55 -5.11 1.05
CA ASP A 38 6.83 -5.95 1.99
C ASP A 38 7.02 -7.41 1.55
N PRO A 39 7.86 -8.20 2.24
CA PRO A 39 8.06 -9.60 1.86
C PRO A 39 6.72 -10.35 2.04
N PRO A 40 6.27 -11.13 1.06
CA PRO A 40 5.08 -11.96 1.22
C PRO A 40 5.38 -12.97 2.32
N ASP A 41 4.67 -12.86 3.44
CA ASP A 41 4.64 -13.78 4.57
C ASP A 41 5.97 -14.48 4.86
N SER A 42 6.79 -13.90 5.73
CA SER A 42 7.83 -14.68 6.41
C SER A 42 7.17 -15.88 7.10
N PRO A 43 7.47 -17.13 6.70
CA PRO A 43 6.79 -18.33 7.21
C PRO A 43 7.21 -18.73 8.64
N LEU A 44 7.70 -17.78 9.46
CA LEU A 44 8.36 -18.07 10.74
C LEU A 44 7.60 -17.60 12.00
N GLN A 45 6.27 -17.48 11.94
CA GLN A 45 5.45 -17.35 13.16
C GLN A 45 4.51 -18.55 13.38
N LEU A 46 4.95 -19.74 12.99
CA LEU A 46 4.40 -20.99 13.53
C LEU A 46 5.35 -21.47 14.65
N SER A 47 5.12 -21.06 15.90
CA SER A 47 5.79 -21.63 17.06
C SER A 47 5.00 -21.40 18.36
N HIS A 48 4.33 -22.49 18.77
CA HIS A 48 3.88 -22.91 20.11
C HIS A 48 2.72 -22.16 20.80
#